data_AF-A0A3B1CKP6-F1
#
_entry.id   AF-A0A3B1CKP6-F1
#
_cell.length_a   1.000
_cell.length_b   1.000
_cell.length_c   1.000
_cell.angle_alpha   90.00
_cell.angle_beta   90.00
_cell.angle_gamma   90.00
#
_symmetry.space_group_name_H-M   'P 1'
#
loop_
_entity.id
_entity.type
_entity.pdbx_description
1 polymer ?
#
loop_
_entity_poly.entity_id
_entity_poly.type
_entity_poly.pdbx_seq_one_letter_code
_entity_poly.pdbx_strand_id
1 'polypeptide(L)'
;ARHWALCSQLMFSTGGRLPVVCINKHQDQFDFWDDEKKLIGKNAIIITDLRFDESPETLYKFDMVEKIMEIPVERGGSIVRKFTIWTGEDFGGSK
;
A
#
# COMPACT_ATOMS: atom_id res chain seq x y z
N ALA A 1 -13.70 -3.84 13.15
CA ALA A 1 -12.25 -3.74 13.34
C ALA A 1 -11.55 -4.32 12.12
N ARG A 2 -11.13 -3.47 11.17
CA ARG A 2 -10.31 -3.88 10.02
C ARG A 2 -8.88 -3.93 10.54
N HIS A 3 -8.30 -5.13 10.73
CA HIS A 3 -6.95 -5.28 11.28
C HIS A 3 -5.90 -5.13 10.18
N TRP A 4 -4.86 -4.34 10.45
CA TRP A 4 -3.88 -3.84 9.50
C TRP A 4 -2.62 -4.70 9.55
N ALA A 5 -2.23 -5.26 8.41
CA ALA A 5 -0.93 -5.91 8.26
C ALA A 5 -0.62 -5.98 6.77
N LEU A 6 -0.14 -4.88 6.21
CA LEU A 6 0.41 -4.85 4.85
C LEU A 6 1.85 -4.35 4.91
N CYS A 7 2.12 -3.21 5.53
CA CYS A 7 3.50 -2.72 5.65
C CYS A 7 4.38 -3.60 6.54
N SER A 8 3.91 -4.08 7.69
CA SER A 8 4.70 -4.98 8.53
C SER A 8 5.03 -6.30 7.85
N GLN A 9 4.08 -6.85 7.10
CA GLN A 9 4.28 -8.04 6.28
C GLN A 9 5.27 -7.76 5.14
N LEU A 10 5.16 -6.60 4.47
CA LEU A 10 6.08 -6.18 3.42
C LEU A 10 7.49 -5.93 3.96
N MET A 11 7.61 -5.27 5.12
CA MET A 11 8.89 -5.00 5.73
C MET A 11 9.60 -6.29 6.13
N PHE A 12 8.86 -7.22 6.76
CA PHE A 12 9.37 -8.55 7.06
C PHE A 12 9.81 -9.30 5.80
N SER A 13 8.99 -9.29 4.75
CA SER A 13 9.25 -10.01 3.49
C SER A 13 10.43 -9.44 2.71
N THR A 14 10.63 -8.12 2.75
CA THR A 14 11.78 -7.44 2.13
C THR A 14 13.03 -7.49 3.00
N GLY A 15 12.93 -7.98 4.23
CA GLY A 15 14.06 -8.07 5.17
C GLY A 15 14.70 -6.71 5.47
N GLY A 16 13.93 -5.62 5.49
CA GLY A 16 14.47 -4.28 5.74
C GLY A 16 15.14 -3.61 4.53
N ARG A 17 15.20 -4.26 3.36
CA ARG A 17 16.04 -3.82 2.23
C ARG A 17 15.42 -2.70 1.39
N LEU A 18 14.10 -2.53 1.47
CA LEU A 18 13.37 -1.49 0.78
C LEU A 18 12.69 -0.58 1.80
N PRO A 19 12.66 0.74 1.57
CA PRO A 19 11.87 1.63 2.41
C PRO A 19 10.39 1.26 2.27
N VAL A 20 9.75 0.96 3.39
CA VAL A 20 8.32 0.64 3.47
C VAL A 20 7.66 1.67 4.37
N VAL A 21 6.58 2.28 3.87
CA VAL A 21 5.82 3.30 4.59
C VAL A 21 4.34 2.93 4.56
N CYS A 22 3.67 3.07 5.70
CA CYS A 22 2.23 3.01 5.78
C CYS A 22 1.64 4.40 5.62
N ILE A 23 0.83 4.56 4.58
CA ILE A 23 -0.02 5.73 4.42
C ILE A 23 -1.43 5.23 4.73
N ASN A 24 -1.84 5.33 6.00
CA ASN A 24 -3.14 4.85 6.50
C ASN A 24 -3.77 5.97 7.33
N LYS A 25 -5.10 6.19 7.19
CA LYS A 25 -5.84 7.17 8.03
C LYS A 25 -5.92 6.75 9.50
N HIS A 26 -5.92 5.45 9.77
CA HIS A 26 -5.90 4.92 11.14
C HIS A 26 -4.56 4.26 11.38
N GLN A 27 -3.91 4.69 12.46
CA GLN A 27 -2.60 4.21 12.86
C GLN A 27 -2.75 3.08 13.88
N ASP A 28 -1.96 2.02 13.74
CA ASP A 28 -1.80 0.98 14.75
C ASP A 28 -0.34 0.55 14.97
N GLN A 29 -0.14 -0.40 15.88
CA GLN A 29 1.18 -0.87 16.32
C GLN A 29 1.99 -1.61 15.23
N PHE A 30 1.41 -1.87 14.06
CA PHE A 30 2.03 -2.55 12.93
C PHE A 30 2.35 -1.60 11.77
N ASP A 31 2.09 -0.31 11.92
CA ASP A 31 2.38 0.69 10.90
C ASP A 31 3.84 1.15 10.94
N PHE A 32 4.45 1.26 9.77
CA PHE A 32 5.76 1.89 9.57
C PHE A 32 5.52 3.36 9.25
N TRP A 33 5.74 4.21 10.23
CA TRP A 33 5.46 5.64 10.13
C TRP A 33 6.59 6.35 9.38
N ASP A 34 6.22 7.25 8.48
CA ASP A 34 7.09 8.32 8.03
C ASP A 34 6.34 9.65 8.07
N ASP A 35 7.07 10.75 8.11
CA ASP A 35 6.48 12.07 7.91
C ASP A 35 6.02 12.18 6.46
N GLU A 36 4.72 12.29 6.25
CA GLU A 36 4.11 12.40 4.92
C GLU A 36 4.78 13.51 4.08
N LYS A 37 5.24 14.59 4.72
CA LYS A 37 5.95 15.68 4.03
C LYS A 37 7.24 15.22 3.37
N LYS A 38 7.89 14.17 3.86
CA LYS A 38 9.10 13.58 3.26
C LYS A 38 8.80 12.67 2.09
N LEU A 39 7.52 12.33 1.87
CA LEU A 39 7.06 11.55 0.73
C LEU A 39 6.69 12.44 -0.45
N ILE A 40 6.44 13.74 -0.20
CA ILE A 40 6.06 14.68 -1.25
C ILE A 40 7.11 14.68 -2.36
N GLY A 41 6.64 14.57 -3.61
CA GLY A 41 7.46 14.53 -4.81
C GLY A 41 8.11 13.17 -5.12
N LYS A 42 7.80 12.13 -4.35
CA LYS A 42 8.34 10.78 -4.58
C LYS A 42 7.39 9.90 -5.38
N ASN A 43 7.98 8.98 -6.12
CA ASN A 43 7.27 7.88 -6.75
C ASN A 43 7.15 6.69 -5.79
N ALA A 44 6.08 5.91 -5.94
CA ALA A 44 5.78 4.79 -5.06
C ALA A 44 5.33 3.55 -5.85
N ILE A 45 5.72 2.38 -5.33
CA ILE A 45 4.99 1.14 -5.59
C ILE A 45 3.98 1.00 -4.47
N ILE A 46 2.69 0.94 -4.82
CA ILE A 46 1.59 0.91 -3.87
C ILE A 46 0.98 -0.48 -3.90
N ILE A 47 0.76 -1.06 -2.72
CA ILE A 47 0.23 -2.42 -2.59
C ILE A 47 -1.04 -2.35 -1.75
N THR A 48 -2.17 -2.71 -2.36
CA THR A 48 -3.46 -2.84 -1.69
C THR A 48 -3.90 -4.31 -1.65
N ASP A 49 -4.93 -4.62 -0.88
CA ASP A 49 -5.57 -5.94 -0.94
C ASP A 49 -7.09 -5.83 -0.92
N LEU A 50 -7.81 -6.96 -0.96
CA LEU A 50 -9.29 -7.02 -0.95
C LEU A 50 -9.98 -6.18 0.14
N ARG A 51 -9.29 -5.79 1.22
CA ARG A 51 -9.85 -4.93 2.27
C ARG A 51 -9.87 -3.45 1.87
N PHE A 52 -9.05 -3.08 0.89
CA PHE A 52 -8.86 -1.76 0.32
C PHE A 52 -8.79 -1.89 -1.22
N ASP A 53 -9.82 -2.48 -1.82
CA ASP A 53 -9.96 -2.65 -3.27
C ASP A 53 -10.47 -1.36 -3.93
N GLU A 54 -9.80 -0.25 -3.64
CA GLU A 54 -10.03 1.05 -4.25
C GLU A 54 -8.74 1.59 -4.86
N SER A 55 -8.86 2.46 -5.88
CA SER A 55 -7.69 3.12 -6.48
C SER A 55 -6.98 3.96 -5.42
N PRO A 56 -5.63 3.96 -5.35
CA PRO A 56 -4.89 4.86 -4.46
C PRO A 56 -5.29 6.33 -4.59
N GLU A 57 -5.74 6.76 -5.78
CA GLU A 57 -6.22 8.12 -6.04
C GLU A 57 -7.44 8.52 -5.21
N THR A 58 -8.21 7.58 -4.66
CA THR A 58 -9.36 7.92 -3.81
C THR A 58 -8.91 8.53 -2.47
N LEU A 59 -7.73 8.12 -1.99
CA LEU A 59 -7.18 8.50 -0.69
C LEU A 59 -6.00 9.47 -0.82
N TYR A 60 -5.27 9.42 -1.93
CA TYR A 60 -4.00 10.11 -2.10
C TYR A 60 -3.98 10.95 -3.38
N LYS A 61 -3.16 12.00 -3.36
CA LYS A 61 -2.83 12.80 -4.53
C LYS A 61 -1.53 12.27 -5.11
N PHE A 62 -1.57 11.90 -6.36
CA PHE A 62 -0.44 11.58 -7.23
C PHE A 62 -0.73 12.24 -8.57
N ASP A 63 0.30 12.60 -9.32
CA ASP A 63 0.12 13.12 -10.68
C ASP A 63 -0.37 12.03 -11.63
N MET A 64 0.10 10.80 -11.42
CA MET A 64 -0.34 9.62 -12.17
C MET A 64 -0.40 8.38 -11.27
N VAL A 65 -1.44 7.57 -11.44
CA VAL A 65 -1.56 6.25 -10.82
C VAL A 65 -1.92 5.23 -11.88
N GLU A 66 -1.18 4.12 -11.91
CA GLU A 66 -1.42 3.03 -12.85
C GLU A 66 -1.57 1.70 -12.10
N LYS A 67 -2.60 0.92 -12.45
CA LYS A 67 -2.72 -0.47 -11.97
C LYS A 67 -1.80 -1.35 -12.80
N ILE A 68 -0.80 -1.94 -12.15
CA ILE A 68 0.18 -2.81 -12.81
C ILE A 68 -0.36 -4.24 -12.92
N MET A 69 -0.78 -4.83 -11.80
CA MET A 69 -1.24 -6.21 -11.77
C MET A 69 -2.04 -6.56 -10.52
N GLU A 70 -2.71 -7.72 -10.57
CA GLU A 70 -3.37 -8.34 -9.44
C GLU A 70 -2.75 -9.73 -9.18
N ILE A 71 -2.49 -10.04 -7.91
CA ILE A 71 -1.88 -11.29 -7.46
C ILE A 71 -2.87 -12.01 -6.54
N PRO A 72 -3.57 -13.05 -7.02
CA PRO A 72 -4.44 -13.85 -6.18
C PRO A 72 -3.63 -14.78 -5.27
N VAL A 73 -4.11 -14.95 -4.04
CA VAL A 73 -3.66 -15.98 -3.09
C VAL A 73 -4.79 -17.00 -2.99
N GLU A 74 -4.48 -18.24 -3.34
CA GLU A 74 -5.45 -19.33 -3.35
C GLU A 74 -5.20 -20.31 -2.20
N ARG A 75 -6.29 -20.82 -1.62
CA ARG A 75 -6.24 -21.89 -0.61
C ARG A 75 -7.43 -22.83 -0.82
N GLY A 76 -7.13 -24.10 -1.13
CA GLY A 76 -8.17 -25.10 -1.39
C GLY A 76 -9.03 -24.81 -2.62
N GLY A 77 -8.45 -24.19 -3.66
CA GLY A 77 -9.16 -23.84 -4.90
C GLY A 77 -9.97 -22.54 -4.86
N SER A 78 -9.98 -21.83 -3.72
CA SER A 78 -10.65 -20.54 -3.57
C SER A 78 -9.65 -19.40 -3.37
N ILE A 79 -9.90 -18.25 -3.98
CA ILE A 79 -9.14 -17.02 -3.73
C ILE A 79 -9.47 -16.51 -2.32
N VAL A 80 -8.48 -16.51 -1.43
CA VAL A 80 -8.62 -16.04 -0.03
C VAL A 80 -8.08 -14.63 0.19
N ARG A 81 -7.21 -14.16 -0.72
CA ARG A 81 -6.71 -12.78 -0.74
C ARG A 81 -6.37 -12.42 -2.18
N LYS A 82 -6.43 -11.13 -2.52
CA LYS A 82 -5.95 -10.59 -3.78
C LYS A 82 -5.16 -9.34 -3.45
N PHE A 83 -3.92 -9.27 -3.89
CA PHE A 83 -3.11 -8.07 -3.81
C PHE A 83 -3.19 -7.32 -5.12
N THR A 84 -3.33 -6.00 -5.06
CA THR A 84 -3.28 -5.17 -6.26
C THR A 84 -2.03 -4.30 -6.17
N ILE A 85 -1.22 -4.35 -7.22
CA ILE A 85 0.01 -3.58 -7.34
C ILE A 85 -0.25 -2.39 -8.25
N TRP A 86 0.12 -1.21 -7.77
CA TRP A 86 0.02 0.05 -8.50
C TRP A 86 1.36 0.77 -8.50
N THR A 87 1.56 1.64 -9.48
CA THR A 87 2.55 2.72 -9.42
C THR A 87 1.85 4.03 -9.12
N GLY A 88 2.53 4.91 -8.38
CA GLY A 88 2.12 6.30 -8.18
C GLY A 88 3.30 7.22 -8.46
N GLU A 89 3.09 8.26 -9.24
CA GLU A 89 4.10 9.27 -9.58
C GLU A 89 3.79 10.60 -8.91
N ASP A 90 4.84 11.30 -8.48
CA ASP A 90 4.80 12.61 -7.82
C ASP A 90 3.74 12.71 -6.70
N PHE A 91 4.01 12.07 -5.56
CA PHE A 91 3.09 12.13 -4.42
C PHE A 91 2.86 13.56 -3.93
N GLY A 92 1.60 13.98 -3.86
CA GLY A 92 1.16 15.32 -3.44
C GLY A 92 0.47 15.37 -2.07
N GLY A 93 0.36 14.23 -1.38
CA GLY A 93 -0.22 14.14 -0.03
C GLY A 93 -1.58 13.44 0.04
N SER A 94 -2.05 13.23 1.25
CA SER A 94 -3.35 12.65 1.61
C SER A 94 -4.52 13.59 1.29
N LYS A 95 -5.69 13.02 0.97
CA LYS A 95 -6.96 13.72 0.75
C LYS A 95 -7.83 13.85 2.01
#